data_AF-A0A2T5GZ83-F1
#
_entry.id   AF-A0A2T5GZ83-F1
#
_cell.length_a   1.000
_cell.length_b   1.000
_cell.length_c   1.000
_cell.angle_alpha   90.00
_cell.angle_beta   90.00
_cell.angle_gamma   90.00
#
_symmetry.space_group_name_H-M   'P 1'
#
loop_
_entity.id
_entity.type
_entity.pdbx_description
1 polymer ?
#
loop_
_entity_poly.entity_id
_entity_poly.type
_entity_poly.pdbx_seq_one_letter_code
_entity_poly.pdbx_strand_id
1 'polypeptide(L)'
;MNAIHTEMRYFQRRLDDTLAMADAAAGPCARKAHQLLARLYGEALDALLAQASTISVQRRPAFSAGILRADRNATARGHRSSTHRMQRTLTLAS
;
A
#
# COMPACT_ATOMS: atom_id res chain seq x y z
N MET A 1 -14.20 -10.96 5.19
CA MET A 1 -14.14 -9.74 4.34
C MET A 1 -13.67 -8.59 5.23
N ASN A 2 -12.62 -7.85 4.85
CA ASN A 2 -11.99 -6.84 5.71
C ASN A 2 -12.69 -5.48 5.51
N ALA A 3 -13.20 -4.87 6.58
CA ALA A 3 -13.94 -3.59 6.55
C ALA A 3 -13.17 -2.48 5.82
N ILE A 4 -11.85 -2.40 6.02
CA ILE A 4 -10.98 -1.41 5.36
C ILE A 4 -11.00 -1.58 3.84
N HIS A 5 -11.03 -2.82 3.35
CA HIS A 5 -11.08 -3.07 1.91
C HIS A 5 -12.44 -2.68 1.31
N THR A 6 -13.53 -2.80 2.07
CA THR A 6 -14.85 -2.34 1.65
C THR A 6 -14.90 -0.82 1.55
N GLU A 7 -14.37 -0.12 2.56
CA GLU A 7 -14.25 1.35 2.56
C GLU A 7 -13.38 1.84 1.40
N MET A 8 -12.20 1.24 1.18
CA MET A 8 -11.34 1.58 0.04
C MET A 8 -12.07 1.44 -1.30
N ARG A 9 -12.83 0.36 -1.50
CA ARG A 9 -13.64 0.18 -2.72
C ARG A 9 -14.75 1.21 -2.84
N TYR A 10 -15.34 1.63 -1.72
CA TYR A 10 -16.34 2.71 -1.71
C TYR A 10 -15.71 4.04 -2.15
N PHE A 11 -14.58 4.42 -1.55
CA PHE A 11 -13.88 5.66 -1.90
C PHE A 11 -13.36 5.66 -3.33
N GLN A 12 -12.84 4.53 -3.82
CA GLN A 12 -12.41 4.40 -5.22
C GLN A 12 -13.57 4.66 -6.19
N ARG A 13 -14.72 4.00 -6.00
CA ARG A 13 -15.89 4.23 -6.87
C ARG A 13 -16.36 5.68 -6.84
N ARG A 14 -16.43 6.27 -5.65
CA ARG A 14 -16.82 7.68 -5.48
C ARG A 14 -15.86 8.64 -6.17
N LEU A 15 -14.56 8.36 -6.09
CA LEU A 15 -13.54 9.13 -6.78
C LEU A 15 -13.74 9.07 -8.29
N ASP A 16 -13.87 7.86 -8.85
CA ASP A 16 -14.06 7.63 -10.28
C ASP A 16 -15.33 8.34 -10.80
N ASP A 17 -16.46 8.18 -10.09
CA ASP A 17 -17.72 8.85 -10.42
C ASP A 17 -17.57 10.38 -10.40
N THR A 18 -16.88 10.92 -9.39
CA THR A 18 -16.72 12.38 -9.23
C THR A 18 -15.82 12.96 -10.32
N LEU A 19 -14.79 12.22 -10.75
CA LEU A 19 -13.95 12.63 -11.89
C LEU A 19 -14.78 12.64 -13.18
N ALA A 20 -15.60 11.63 -13.43
CA ALA A 20 -16.51 11.61 -14.57
C ALA A 20 -17.50 12.79 -14.53
N MET A 21 -18.03 13.15 -13.36
CA MET A 21 -18.88 14.34 -13.19
C MET A 21 -18.12 15.65 -13.44
N ALA A 22 -16.85 15.74 -13.03
CA ALA A 22 -16.01 16.91 -13.30
C ALA A 22 -15.78 17.10 -14.81
N ASP A 23 -15.58 16.01 -15.54
CA ASP A 23 -15.38 16.02 -16.99
C ASP A 23 -16.67 16.32 -17.76
N ALA A 24 -17.82 15.86 -17.25
CA ALA A 24 -19.13 16.15 -17.80
C ALA A 24 -19.71 17.51 -17.38
N ALA A 25 -19.04 18.25 -16.49
CA ALA A 25 -19.57 19.49 -15.93
C ALA A 25 -19.74 20.58 -17.01
N ALA A 26 -20.95 21.13 -17.12
CA ALA A 26 -21.29 22.15 -18.12
C ALA A 26 -20.61 23.52 -17.88
N GLY A 27 -19.97 23.74 -16.72
CA GLY A 27 -19.39 25.03 -16.37
C GLY A 27 -18.21 24.96 -15.40
N PRO A 28 -17.39 26.02 -15.35
CA PRO A 28 -16.13 26.02 -14.60
C PRO A 28 -16.32 25.95 -13.08
N CYS A 29 -17.42 26.50 -12.56
CA CYS A 29 -17.74 26.42 -11.13
C CYS A 29 -18.07 24.98 -10.71
N ALA A 30 -18.98 24.31 -11.43
CA ALA A 30 -19.34 22.92 -11.18
C ALA A 30 -18.12 21.98 -11.33
N ARG A 31 -17.31 22.19 -12.37
CA ARG A 31 -16.06 21.43 -12.56
C ARG A 31 -15.12 21.56 -11.35
N LYS A 32 -14.88 22.79 -10.87
CA LYS A 32 -14.03 23.03 -9.69
C LYS A 32 -14.59 22.38 -8.43
N ALA A 33 -15.91 22.40 -8.24
CA ALA A 33 -16.55 21.74 -7.10
C ALA A 33 -16.32 20.22 -7.13
N HIS A 34 -16.52 19.57 -8.28
CA HIS A 34 -16.24 18.14 -8.43
C HIS A 34 -14.75 17.82 -8.29
N GLN A 35 -13.85 18.65 -8.83
CA GLN A 35 -12.40 18.46 -8.64
C GLN A 35 -11.99 18.55 -7.17
N LEU A 36 -12.54 19.50 -6.41
CA LEU A 36 -12.28 19.61 -4.97
C LEU A 36 -12.78 18.36 -4.23
N LEU A 37 -13.98 17.89 -4.57
CA LEU A 37 -14.55 16.69 -3.96
C LEU A 37 -13.72 15.43 -4.32
N ALA A 38 -13.28 15.29 -5.57
CA ALA A 38 -12.40 14.21 -6.00
C ALA A 38 -11.08 14.23 -5.23
N ARG A 39 -10.49 15.41 -4.99
CA ARG A 39 -9.29 15.55 -4.17
C ARG A 39 -9.52 15.02 -2.74
N LEU A 40 -10.62 15.38 -2.10
CA LEU A 40 -10.95 14.90 -0.75
C LEU A 40 -11.14 13.38 -0.70
N TYR A 41 -11.77 12.78 -1.72
CA TYR A 41 -11.88 11.33 -1.83
C TYR A 41 -10.52 10.65 -2.04
N GLY A 42 -9.64 11.23 -2.86
CA GLY A 42 -8.26 10.75 -3.03
C GLY A 42 -7.47 10.77 -1.73
N GLU A 43 -7.49 11.90 -1.00
CA GLU A 43 -6.81 12.04 0.29
C GLU A 43 -7.33 11.01 1.33
N ALA A 44 -8.64 10.75 1.36
CA ALA A 44 -9.23 9.72 2.22
C ALA A 44 -8.78 8.30 1.83
N LEU A 45 -8.69 8.01 0.53
CA LEU A 45 -8.23 6.72 0.03
C LEU A 45 -6.75 6.48 0.38
N ASP A 46 -5.90 7.49 0.21
CA ASP A 46 -4.49 7.44 0.60
C ASP A 46 -4.32 7.19 2.10
N ALA A 47 -5.14 7.84 2.94
CA ALA A 47 -5.13 7.61 4.39
C ALA A 47 -5.54 6.17 4.76
N LEU A 48 -6.52 5.59 4.05
CA LEU A 48 -6.92 4.19 4.26
C LEU A 48 -5.85 3.21 3.78
N LEU A 49 -5.17 3.49 2.66
CA LEU A 49 -4.04 2.70 2.18
C LEU A 49 -2.89 2.70 3.18
N ALA A 50 -2.56 3.87 3.74
CA ALA A 50 -1.56 3.99 4.79
C ALA A 50 -1.93 3.15 6.02
N GLN A 51 -3.19 3.20 6.48
CA GLN A 51 -3.68 2.37 7.59
C GLN A 51 -3.63 0.87 7.29
N ALA A 52 -4.00 0.45 6.08
CA ALA A 52 -3.91 -0.95 5.67
C ALA A 52 -2.45 -1.45 5.70
N SER A 53 -1.51 -0.60 5.29
CA SER A 53 -0.08 -0.91 5.31
C SER A 53 0.49 -1.01 6.74
N THR A 54 0.08 -0.14 7.67
CA THR A 54 0.54 -0.18 9.06
C THR A 54 -0.02 -1.38 9.83
N ILE A 55 -1.27 -1.79 9.55
CA ILE A 55 -1.84 -3.03 10.10
C ILE A 55 -1.06 -4.26 9.62
N SER A 56 -0.59 -4.26 8.37
CA SER A 56 0.27 -5.32 7.85
C SER A 56 1.64 -5.35 8.56
N VAL A 57 2.17 -4.20 8.97
CA VAL A 57 3.43 -4.10 9.72
C VAL A 57 3.25 -4.47 11.20
N GLN A 58 2.13 -4.11 11.82
CA GLN A 58 1.80 -4.48 13.21
C GLN A 58 1.55 -5.98 13.42
N ARG A 59 1.40 -6.77 12.35
CA ARG A 59 1.20 -8.22 12.43
C ARG A 59 2.47 -9.03 12.72
N ARG A 60 3.53 -8.40 13.21
CA ARG A 60 4.63 -9.08 13.92
C ARG A 60 4.75 -8.53 15.34
N PRO A 61 4.11 -9.16 16.34
CA PRO A 61 4.49 -8.92 17.72
C PRO A 61 5.79 -9.69 17.97
N ALA A 62 6.94 -9.04 17.82
CA ALA A 62 8.16 -9.55 18.45
C ALA A 62 8.16 -9.10 19.92
N PHE A 63 7.26 -9.65 20.72
CA PHE A 63 7.42 -9.64 22.17
C PHE A 63 8.39 -10.75 22.56
N SER A 64 9.62 -10.37 22.90
CA SER A 64 10.42 -11.10 23.88
C SER A 64 11.30 -10.09 24.61
N ALA A 65 10.75 -9.47 25.66
CA ALA A 65 11.52 -8.81 26.69
C ALA A 65 11.90 -9.87 27.74
N GLY A 66 13.20 -10.07 27.99
CA GLY A 66 13.65 -11.02 29.01
C GLY A 66 15.16 -11.16 29.18
N ILE A 67 15.75 -10.26 30.00
CA ILE A 67 16.82 -10.51 31.00
C ILE A 67 18.31 -10.65 30.55
N LEU A 68 19.16 -9.99 31.35
CA LEU A 68 20.61 -9.79 31.35
C LEU A 68 21.53 -11.04 31.43
N ARG A 69 22.77 -10.81 30.96
CA ARG A 69 24.11 -11.40 31.29
C ARG A 69 24.66 -12.61 30.48
N ALA A 70 25.64 -12.26 29.64
CA ALA A 70 26.99 -12.82 29.44
C ALA A 70 27.26 -14.34 29.59
N ASP A 71 27.71 -14.97 28.50
CA ASP A 71 29.07 -15.48 28.26
C ASP A 71 29.10 -16.74 27.35
N ARG A 72 30.20 -16.83 26.58
CA ARG A 72 30.78 -17.96 25.83
C ARG A 72 30.41 -18.14 24.36
N ASN A 73 31.33 -17.61 23.55
CA ASN A 73 32.07 -18.33 22.51
C ASN A 73 31.32 -19.41 21.72
N ALA A 74 31.02 -19.11 20.47
CA ALA A 74 31.35 -19.99 19.34
C ALA A 74 31.41 -19.16 18.04
N THR A 75 32.63 -19.02 17.51
CA THR A 75 32.99 -19.21 16.08
C THR A 75 31.84 -19.66 15.16
N ALA A 76 31.63 -19.16 13.95
CA ALA A 76 32.52 -18.69 12.90
C ALA A 76 31.67 -17.85 11.92
N ARG A 77 32.14 -16.70 11.42
CA ARG A 77 32.95 -16.53 10.18
C ARG A 77 32.27 -17.13 8.92
N GLY A 78 31.84 -16.25 8.01
CA GLY A 78 31.48 -16.57 6.61
C GLY A 78 30.39 -15.65 6.04
N HIS A 79 30.73 -14.41 5.65
CA HIS A 79 30.68 -13.92 4.25
C HIS A 79 29.33 -14.16 3.54
N ARG A 80 28.42 -13.18 3.54
CA ARG A 80 28.22 -12.12 2.51
C ARG A 80 28.15 -12.63 1.06
N SER A 81 26.97 -12.39 0.46
CA SER A 81 26.74 -11.88 -0.92
C SER A 81 27.10 -12.85 -2.06
N SER A 82 26.49 -12.93 -3.23
CA SER A 82 25.49 -12.17 -3.97
C SER A 82 25.18 -12.98 -5.24
N THR A 83 23.97 -12.83 -5.79
CA THR A 83 23.60 -12.86 -7.23
C THR A 83 24.11 -13.98 -8.15
N HIS A 84 23.19 -14.78 -8.71
CA HIS A 84 22.91 -14.75 -10.16
C HIS A 84 21.68 -15.61 -10.51
N ARG A 85 20.49 -15.02 -10.65
CA ARG A 85 19.38 -15.69 -11.36
C ARG A 85 19.54 -15.35 -12.84
N MET A 86 19.96 -16.34 -13.62
CA MET A 86 20.02 -16.22 -15.08
C MET A 86 18.64 -15.91 -15.64
N GLN A 87 18.62 -14.89 -16.49
CA GLN A 87 17.53 -14.59 -17.41
C GLN A 87 17.36 -15.74 -18.40
N ARG A 88 16.12 -16.12 -18.70
CA ARG A 88 15.77 -16.62 -20.03
C ARG A 88 14.34 -16.19 -20.38
N THR A 89 14.30 -15.32 -21.36
CA THR A 89 13.16 -14.71 -22.04
C THR A 89 12.46 -15.71 -22.96
N LEU A 90 11.14 -15.51 -23.06
CA LEU A 90 10.23 -15.70 -24.21
C LEU A 90 10.19 -17.05 -24.93
N THR A 91 9.00 -17.63 -25.07
CA THR A 91 8.27 -17.60 -26.36
C THR A 91 6.83 -18.13 -26.24
N LEU A 92 5.95 -17.50 -27.03
CA LEU A 92 4.53 -17.81 -27.25
C LEU A 92 4.36 -19.11 -28.07
N ALA A 93 3.31 -19.88 -27.75
CA ALA A 93 2.48 -20.67 -28.68
C ALA A 93 1.22 -21.05 -27.87
N SER A 94 -0.01 -20.94 -28.35
CA SER A 94 -0.54 -21.19 -29.69
C SER A 94 -1.82 -20.39 -29.93
#